data_AF-A0A9D8K2W6-F1
#
_entry.id   AF-A0A9D8K2W6-F1
#
_cell.length_a   1.000
_cell.length_b   1.000
_cell.length_c   1.000
_cell.angle_alpha   90.00
_cell.angle_beta   90.00
_cell.angle_gamma   90.00
#
_symmetry.space_group_name_H-M   'P 1'
#
loop_
_entity.id
_entity.type
_entity.pdbx_description
1 polymer ?
#
loop_
_entity_poly.entity_id
_entity_poly.type
_entity_poly.pdbx_seq_one_letter_code
_entity_poly.pdbx_strand_id
1 'polypeptide(L)' 'LVGDAISAAVAYLTGQTPPQTHTYNNGVIDVPAKPSEVISVDRDNVQEAVIDSGYWPASDFTGLP' A
#
# COMPACT_ATOMS: atom_id res chain seq x y z
N LEU A 1 -2.11 0.65 -2.11
CA LEU A 1 -2.69 1.42 -0.97
C LEU A 1 -3.85 2.34 -1.38
N VAL A 2 -3.64 3.57 -1.88
CA VAL A 2 -4.76 4.52 -2.14
C VAL A 2 -5.74 3.97 -3.19
N GLY A 3 -5.21 3.36 -4.26
CA GLY A 3 -6.05 2.70 -5.28
C GLY A 3 -6.91 1.58 -4.72
N ASP A 4 -6.43 0.83 -3.72
CA ASP A 4 -7.20 -0.25 -3.08
C ASP A 4 -8.37 0.31 -2.28
N ALA A 5 -8.15 1.38 -1.52
CA ALA A 5 -9.21 2.03 -0.75
C ALA A 5 -10.30 2.61 -1.67
N ILE A 6 -9.91 3.28 -2.76
CA ILE A 6 -10.87 3.81 -3.76
C ILE A 6 -11.66 2.66 -4.39
N SER A 7 -10.98 1.59 -4.80
CA SER A 7 -11.64 0.43 -5.42
C SER A 7 -12.63 -0.23 -4.45
N ALA A 8 -12.27 -0.34 -3.17
CA ALA A 8 -13.15 -0.90 -2.15
C ALA A 8 -14.38 -0.01 -1.92
N ALA A 9 -14.19 1.31 -1.84
CA ALA A 9 -15.29 2.26 -1.70
C ALA A 9 -16.27 2.18 -2.90
N VAL A 10 -15.74 2.11 -4.13
CA VAL A 10 -16.56 1.96 -5.35
C VAL A 10 -17.32 0.63 -5.35
N ALA A 11 -16.70 -0.48 -4.94
CA ALA A 11 -17.37 -1.77 -4.82
C ALA A 11 -18.58 -1.67 -3.88
N TYR A 12 -18.39 -1.12 -2.68
CA TYR A 12 -19.51 -0.92 -1.75
C TYR A 12 -20.60 0.01 -2.29
N LEU A 13 -20.23 1.13 -2.92
CA LEU A 13 -21.18 2.07 -3.53
C LEU A 13 -22.04 1.44 -4.64
N THR A 14 -21.52 0.40 -5.29
CA THR A 14 -22.21 -0.35 -6.34
C THR A 14 -22.89 -1.63 -5.83
N GLY A 15 -22.96 -1.81 -4.51
CA GLY A 15 -23.59 -2.98 -3.89
C GLY A 15 -22.78 -4.27 -4.00
N GLN A 16 -21.50 -4.18 -4.38
CA GLN A 16 -20.57 -5.29 -4.42
C GLN A 16 -19.77 -5.40 -3.12
N THR A 17 -19.20 -6.57 -2.89
CA THR A 17 -18.24 -6.79 -1.80
C THR A 17 -16.81 -6.70 -2.36
N PRO A 18 -15.93 -5.87 -1.79
CA PRO A 18 -14.55 -5.78 -2.25
C PRO A 18 -13.77 -7.06 -1.93
N PRO A 19 -12.70 -7.34 -2.70
CA PRO A 19 -11.86 -8.50 -2.46
C PRO A 19 -11.21 -8.43 -1.08
N GLN A 20 -11.21 -9.56 -0.37
CA GLN A 20 -10.49 -9.77 0.88
C GLN A 20 -9.48 -10.91 0.71
N THR A 21 -8.29 -10.74 1.29
CA THR A 21 -7.23 -11.77 1.30
C THR A 21 -6.77 -12.10 2.72
N HIS A 22 -7.21 -11.33 3.71
CA HIS A 22 -6.88 -11.52 5.10
C HIS A 22 -8.01 -11.02 6.01
N THR A 23 -7.89 -11.26 7.32
CA THR A 23 -8.76 -10.66 8.33
C THR A 23 -7.94 -10.17 9.51
N TYR A 24 -8.41 -9.12 10.18
CA TYR A 24 -7.84 -8.65 11.44
C TYR A 24 -8.93 -8.59 12.51
N ASN A 25 -8.71 -9.27 13.64
CA ASN A 25 -9.64 -9.24 14.76
C ASN A 25 -9.55 -7.89 15.47
N ASN A 26 -10.68 -7.18 15.60
CA ASN A 26 -10.76 -5.92 16.33
C ASN A 26 -11.34 -6.07 17.75
N GLY A 27 -11.41 -7.30 18.27
CA GLY A 27 -12.03 -7.65 19.55
C GLY A 27 -13.54 -7.89 19.50
N VAL A 28 -14.20 -7.62 18.37
CA VAL A 28 -15.65 -7.85 18.17
C VAL A 28 -15.91 -8.75 16.97
N ILE A 29 -15.25 -8.47 15.85
CA ILE A 29 -15.35 -9.23 14.61
C ILE A 29 -13.96 -9.42 13.98
N ASP A 30 -13.84 -10.46 13.15
CA ASP A 30 -12.73 -10.58 12.21
C ASP A 30 -13.01 -9.68 11.00
N VAL A 31 -12.41 -8.50 10.98
CA VAL A 31 -12.63 -7.49 9.95
C VAL A 31 -11.99 -7.95 8.63
N PRO A 32 -12.76 -8.06 7.53
CA PRO A 32 -12.21 -8.30 6.19
C PRO A 32 -11.12 -7.29 5.82
N ALA A 33 -9.98 -7.77 5.34
CA ALA A 33 -8.85 -6.94 4.98
C ALA A 33 -8.16 -7.40 3.68
N LYS A 34 -7.48 -6.44 3.06
CA LYS A 34 -6.61 -6.65 1.89
C LYS A 34 -5.35 -5.81 2.09
N PRO A 35 -4.36 -6.27 2.87
CA PRO A 35 -3.15 -5.51 3.14
C PRO A 35 -2.35 -5.28 1.84
N SER A 36 -1.76 -4.09 1.69
CA SER A 36 -0.78 -3.82 0.64
C SER A 36 0.59 -4.40 1.02
N GLU A 37 1.38 -4.76 0.02
CA GLU A 37 2.76 -5.18 0.22
C GLU A 37 3.60 -4.06 0.87
N VAL A 38 4.55 -4.47 1.70
CA VAL A 38 5.53 -3.58 2.33
C VAL A 38 6.91 -4.02 1.87
N ILE A 39 7.74 -3.06 1.47
CA ILE A 39 9.09 -3.29 0.97
C ILE A 39 10.07 -2.77 2.01
N SER A 40 11.04 -3.60 2.42
CA SER A 40 12.17 -3.14 3.23
C SER A 40 13.17 -2.43 2.32
N VAL A 41 13.54 -1.21 2.70
CA VAL A 41 14.44 -0.36 1.91
C VAL A 41 15.75 -0.18 2.66
N ASP A 42 16.85 -0.46 1.97
CA ASP A 42 18.22 -0.22 2.42
C ASP A 42 19.03 0.49 1.32
N ARG A 43 20.35 0.56 1.49
CA ARG A 43 21.23 1.27 0.55
C ARG A 43 21.21 0.66 -0.85
N ASP A 44 21.01 -0.65 -0.96
CA ASP A 44 21.17 -1.37 -2.22
C ASP A 44 19.96 -1.20 -3.13
N ASN A 45 18.78 -0.87 -2.56
CA ASN A 45 17.53 -0.75 -3.32
C ASN A 45 16.81 0.62 -3.22
N VAL A 46 17.32 1.58 -2.45
CA VAL A 46 16.65 2.89 -2.26
C VAL A 46 16.38 3.64 -3.57
N GLN A 47 17.30 3.54 -4.54
CA GLN A 47 17.13 4.17 -5.86
C GLN A 47 15.90 3.60 -6.57
N GLU A 48 15.80 2.28 -6.72
CA GLU A 48 14.69 1.62 -7.41
C GLU A 48 13.37 1.75 -6.64
N ALA A 49 13.37 1.42 -5.34
CA ALA A 49 12.15 1.29 -4.55
C ALA A 49 11.48 2.64 -4.23
N VAL A 50 12.26 3.72 -4.13
CA VAL A 50 11.76 5.01 -3.64
C VAL A 50 11.88 6.14 -4.65
N ILE A 51 13.03 6.24 -5.34
CA ILE A 51 13.28 7.36 -6.26
C ILE A 51 12.67 7.07 -7.63
N ASP A 52 12.99 5.93 -8.22
CA ASP A 52 12.49 5.55 -9.55
C ASP A 52 10.97 5.24 -9.52
N SER A 53 10.45 4.84 -8.36
CA SER A 53 9.00 4.71 -8.14
C SER A 53 8.25 6.06 -8.13
N GLY A 54 8.99 7.17 -8.05
CA GLY A 54 8.44 8.52 -7.99
C GLY A 54 7.85 8.88 -6.62
N TYR A 55 8.10 8.08 -5.59
CA TYR A 55 7.58 8.33 -4.25
C TYR A 55 8.23 9.58 -3.62
N TRP A 56 9.55 9.70 -3.75
CA TRP A 56 10.28 10.92 -3.42
C TRP A 56 11.18 11.38 -4.58
N PRO A 57 11.30 12.68 -4.82
CA PRO A 57 12.23 13.17 -5.83
C PRO A 57 13.68 13.01 -5.35
N ALA A 58 14.59 12.65 -6.27
CA ALA A 58 16.01 12.50 -5.97
C ALA A 58 16.65 13.78 -5.37
N SER A 59 16.10 14.96 -5.70
CA SER A 59 16.58 16.26 -5.23
C SER A 59 16.45 16.47 -3.72
N ASP A 60 15.64 15.65 -3.04
CA ASP A 60 15.49 15.74 -1.58
C ASP A 60 16.68 15.12 -0.83
N PHE A 61 17.59 14.44 -1.55
CA PHE A 61 18.68 13.68 -0.95
C PHE A 61 20.04 14.03 -1.55
N THR A 62 21.09 13.87 -0.74
CA THR A 62 22.48 13.94 -1.17
C THR A 62 23.14 12.58 -0.97
N GLY A 63 23.99 12.15 -1.92
CA GLY A 63 24.72 10.89 -1.78
C GLY A 63 23.87 9.63 -1.97
N LEU A 64 22.82 9.72 -2.78
CA LEU A 64 22.18 8.54 -3.36
C LEU A 64 23.24 7.67 -4.06
N PRO A 65 23.11 6.33 -4.00
CA PRO A 65 24.11 5.40 -4.51
C PRO A 65 24.48 5.63 -5.98
#